data_AF-A0A9Q0MHT8-F1
#
_entry.id   AF-A0A9Q0MHT8-F1
#
_cell.length_a   1.000
_cell.length_b   1.000
_cell.length_c   1.000
_cell.angle_alpha   90.00
_cell.angle_beta   90.00
_cell.angle_gamma   90.00
#
_symmetry.space_group_name_H-M   'P 1'
#
loop_
_entity.id
_entity.type
_entity.pdbx_description
1 polymer ?
#
loop_
_entity_poly.entity_id
_entity_poly.type
_entity_poly.pdbx_seq_one_letter_code
_entity_poly.pdbx_strand_id
1 'polypeptide(L)'
;MAISCDDLQRNSILFLFILTILFFGCSGPLIIILLIVGNFYVRLICLTYTVFYISGILRKVTDNGGRTASQWVRNWALWKWLINYFPVDLVKTTELPPDRNYLVCIFPHGGV
;
A
#
# COMPACT_ATOMS: atom_id res chain seq x y z
N MET A 1 1.54 -26.33 22.22
CA MET A 1 2.35 -25.52 21.30
C MET A 1 1.75 -24.11 21.30
N ALA A 2 2.19 -23.26 22.23
CA ALA A 2 1.69 -21.89 22.32
C ALA A 2 2.59 -21.01 21.43
N ILE A 3 2.00 -20.46 20.37
CA ILE A 3 2.69 -19.50 19.50
C ILE A 3 2.75 -18.18 20.27
N SER A 4 3.93 -17.59 20.42
CA SER A 4 4.07 -16.31 21.13
C SER A 4 3.40 -15.19 20.32
N CYS A 5 2.90 -14.14 21.00
CA CYS A 5 2.28 -12.98 20.35
C CYS A 5 3.23 -12.32 19.33
N ASP A 6 4.52 -12.33 19.64
CA ASP A 6 5.58 -11.74 18.82
C ASP A 6 5.82 -12.54 17.53
N ASP A 7 5.74 -13.87 17.61
CA ASP A 7 5.84 -14.75 16.44
C ASP A 7 4.64 -14.55 15.49
N LEU A 8 3.45 -14.37 16.06
CA LEU A 8 2.23 -14.05 15.32
C LEU A 8 2.36 -12.70 14.59
N GLN A 9 2.89 -11.67 15.25
CA GLN A 9 3.13 -10.36 14.64
C GLN A 9 4.16 -10.42 13.52
N ARG A 10 5.31 -11.05 13.77
CA ARG A 10 6.37 -11.25 12.76
C ARG A 10 5.84 -11.96 11.52
N ASN A 11 5.10 -13.05 11.70
CA ASN A 11 4.51 -13.81 10.59
C ASN A 11 3.44 -13.02 9.83
N SER A 12 2.66 -12.19 10.52
CA SER A 12 1.65 -11.33 9.87
C SER A 12 2.28 -10.28 8.94
N ILE A 13 3.42 -9.70 9.33
CA ILE A 13 4.13 -8.68 8.55
C ILE A 13 4.85 -9.32 7.37
N LEU A 14 5.50 -10.47 7.58
CA LEU A 14 6.08 -11.25 6.49
C LEU A 14 5.00 -11.65 5.48
N PHE A 15 3.85 -12.12 5.96
CA PHE A 15 2.71 -12.46 5.12
C PHE A 15 2.19 -11.25 4.33
N LEU A 16 2.04 -10.09 4.97
CA LEU A 16 1.68 -8.84 4.28
C LEU A 16 2.69 -8.48 3.19
N PHE A 17 3.99 -8.52 3.53
CA PHE A 17 5.05 -8.16 2.60
C PHE A 17 5.06 -9.09 1.38
N ILE A 18 4.92 -10.39 1.61
CA ILE A 18 4.79 -11.40 0.56
C ILE A 18 3.55 -11.15 -0.29
N LEU A 19 2.38 -10.91 0.33
CA LEU A 19 1.15 -10.60 -0.41
C LEU A 19 1.30 -9.34 -1.26
N THR A 20 1.96 -8.31 -0.75
CA THR A 20 2.16 -7.04 -1.47
C THR A 20 3.06 -7.26 -2.69
N ILE A 21 4.15 -8.02 -2.52
CA ILE A 21 5.05 -8.39 -3.61
C ILE A 21 4.34 -9.25 -4.66
N LEU A 22 3.52 -10.22 -4.24
CA LEU A 22 2.79 -11.08 -5.17
C LEU A 22 1.72 -10.30 -5.95
N PHE A 23 0.88 -9.50 -5.27
CA PHE A 23 -0.20 -8.77 -5.92
C PHE A 23 0.32 -7.65 -6.84
N PHE A 24 1.28 -6.85 -6.40
CA PHE A 24 1.77 -5.72 -7.21
C PHE A 24 2.95 -6.12 -8.10
N GLY A 25 3.82 -7.01 -7.64
CA GLY A 25 5.01 -7.43 -8.38
C GLY A 25 4.71 -8.45 -9.49
N CYS A 26 3.77 -9.38 -9.28
CA CYS A 26 3.46 -10.40 -10.30
C CYS A 26 2.35 -9.97 -11.28
N SER A 27 1.51 -9.00 -10.93
CA SER A 27 0.43 -8.54 -11.82
C SER A 27 0.93 -7.86 -13.09
N GLY A 28 1.98 -7.05 -13.00
CA GLY A 28 2.59 -6.39 -14.17
C GLY A 28 3.11 -7.38 -15.22
N PRO A 29 4.03 -8.30 -14.86
CA PRO A 29 4.52 -9.34 -15.76
C PRO A 29 3.39 -10.21 -16.32
N LEU A 30 2.40 -10.56 -15.50
CA LEU A 30 1.24 -11.34 -15.93
C LEU A 30 0.42 -10.62 -17.01
N ILE A 31 0.17 -9.32 -16.86
CA ILE A 31 -0.50 -8.50 -17.89
C ILE A 31 0.32 -8.46 -19.18
N ILE A 32 1.66 -8.32 -19.08
CA ILE A 32 2.55 -8.32 -20.26
C ILE A 32 2.50 -9.65 -21.01
N ILE A 33 2.55 -10.78 -20.28
CA ILE A 33 2.43 -12.12 -20.87
C ILE A 33 1.07 -12.29 -21.56
N LEU A 34 -0.02 -11.86 -20.92
CA LEU A 34 -1.36 -11.91 -21.50
C LEU A 34 -1.51 -11.02 -22.74
N LEU A 35 -0.81 -9.88 -22.81
CA LEU A 35 -0.76 -9.05 -24.01
C LEU A 35 -0.03 -9.74 -25.17
N ILE A 36 1.07 -10.45 -24.90
CA ILE A 36 1.85 -11.16 -25.91
C ILE A 36 1.09 -12.39 -26.42
N VAL A 37 0.64 -13.26 -25.51
CA VAL A 37 0.08 -14.59 -25.85
C VAL A 37 -1.43 -14.54 -26.10
N GLY A 38 -2.16 -13.58 -25.51
CA GLY A 38 -3.62 -13.56 -25.51
C GLY A 38 -4.28 -13.23 -26.85
N ASN A 39 -5.52 -13.70 -27.01
CA ASN A 39 -6.39 -13.39 -28.15
C ASN A 39 -6.79 -11.90 -28.19
N PHE A 40 -7.36 -11.45 -29.31
CA PHE A 40 -7.77 -10.05 -29.51
C PHE A 40 -8.62 -9.49 -28.35
N TYR A 41 -9.61 -10.24 -27.87
CA TYR A 41 -10.47 -9.82 -26.75
C TYR A 41 -9.70 -9.66 -25.43
N VAL A 42 -8.77 -10.59 -25.14
CA VAL A 42 -7.94 -10.52 -23.92
C VAL A 42 -7.03 -9.30 -23.98
N ARG A 43 -6.41 -9.06 -25.14
CA ARG A 43 -5.58 -7.86 -25.36
C ARG A 43 -6.37 -6.57 -25.16
N LEU A 44 -7.60 -6.52 -25.70
CA LEU A 44 -8.48 -5.35 -25.54
C LEU A 44 -8.80 -5.07 -24.07
N ILE A 45 -9.12 -6.12 -23.29
CA ILE A 45 -9.39 -6.00 -21.85
C ILE A 45 -8.14 -5.55 -21.09
N CYS A 46 -6.98 -6.13 -21.38
CA CYS A 46 -5.71 -5.73 -20.75
C CYS A 46 -5.35 -4.27 -21.06
N LEU A 47 -5.56 -3.81 -22.30
CA LEU A 47 -5.31 -2.43 -22.70
C LEU A 47 -6.26 -1.45 -22.02
N THR A 48 -7.56 -1.75 -21.99
CA THR A 48 -8.54 -0.87 -21.30
C THR A 48 -8.26 -0.78 -19.81
N TYR A 49 -7.90 -1.88 -19.17
CA TYR A 49 -7.46 -1.91 -17.77
C TYR A 49 -6.20 -1.06 -17.56
N THR A 50 -5.20 -1.17 -18.44
CA THR A 50 -3.94 -0.40 -18.33
C THR A 50 -4.19 1.10 -18.49
N VAL A 51 -5.04 1.50 -19.44
CA VAL A 51 -5.42 2.91 -19.63
C VAL A 51 -6.19 3.44 -18.42
N PHE A 52 -7.11 2.66 -17.85
CA PHE A 52 -7.81 3.02 -16.62
C PHE A 52 -6.84 3.16 -15.44
N TYR A 53 -5.89 2.25 -15.30
CA TYR A 53 -4.88 2.28 -14.25
C TYR A 53 -3.98 3.51 -14.36
N ILE A 54 -3.43 3.79 -15.55
CA ILE A 54 -2.59 4.96 -15.82
C ILE A 54 -3.38 6.23 -15.58
N SER A 55 -4.58 6.37 -16.15
CA SER A 55 -5.42 7.55 -15.93
C SER A 55 -5.81 7.74 -14.45
N GLY A 56 -5.94 6.67 -13.67
CA GLY A 56 -6.18 6.74 -12.23
C GLY A 56 -4.95 7.04 -11.37
N ILE A 57 -3.74 6.88 -11.91
CA ILE A 57 -2.48 7.32 -11.29
C ILE A 57 -2.17 8.76 -11.70
N LEU A 58 -2.37 9.10 -12.97
CA LEU A 58 -2.10 10.42 -13.55
C LEU A 58 -3.09 11.48 -13.07
N ARG A 59 -4.34 11.09 -12.72
CA ARG A 59 -5.33 12.02 -12.15
C ARG A 59 -4.91 12.44 -10.74
N LYS A 60 -4.48 13.70 -10.56
CA LYS A 60 -4.60 14.59 -9.38
C LYS A 60 -4.57 13.99 -7.96
N VAL A 61 -3.99 12.82 -7.75
CA VAL A 61 -3.76 12.26 -6.41
C VAL A 61 -2.81 13.16 -5.62
N THR A 62 -1.93 13.87 -6.33
CA THR A 62 -0.97 14.83 -5.79
C THR A 62 -1.64 16.11 -5.27
N ASP A 63 -2.71 16.59 -5.90
CA ASP A 63 -3.24 17.93 -5.62
C ASP A 63 -4.08 17.99 -4.33
N ASN A 64 -4.66 16.86 -3.92
CA ASN A 64 -5.57 16.77 -2.76
C ASN A 64 -4.98 16.03 -1.55
N GLY A 65 -3.65 15.98 -1.42
CA GLY A 65 -3.02 15.42 -0.21
C GLY A 65 -2.94 13.89 -0.16
N GLY A 66 -2.98 13.22 -1.32
CA GLY A 66 -2.82 11.77 -1.44
C GLY A 66 -4.12 10.99 -1.67
N ARG A 67 -3.99 9.68 -1.87
CA ARG A 67 -5.14 8.76 -1.95
C ARG A 67 -5.68 8.58 -0.54
N THR A 68 -6.84 9.15 -0.23
CA THR A 68 -7.57 8.81 1.00
C THR A 68 -7.84 7.31 0.97
N ALA A 69 -7.03 6.53 1.68
CA ALA A 69 -7.30 5.12 1.88
C ALA A 69 -8.71 5.01 2.45
N SER A 70 -9.55 4.16 1.85
CA SER A 70 -10.91 3.92 2.32
C SER A 70 -10.89 3.68 3.82
N GLN A 71 -11.80 4.31 4.58
CA GLN A 71 -11.89 4.14 6.04
C GLN A 71 -11.96 2.66 6.44
N TRP A 72 -12.59 1.85 5.58
CA TRP A 72 -12.63 0.40 5.74
C TRP A 72 -11.24 -0.23 5.74
N VAL A 73 -10.37 0.13 4.78
CA VAL A 73 -8.99 -0.36 4.69
C VAL A 73 -8.19 0.14 5.90
N ARG A 74 -8.35 1.41 6.31
CA ARG A 74 -7.64 1.99 7.46
C ARG A 74 -7.97 1.29 8.79
N ASN A 75 -9.14 0.68 8.91
CA ASN A 75 -9.59 0.01 10.13
C ASN A 75 -9.22 -1.48 10.22
N TRP A 76 -8.48 -2.01 9.24
CA TRP A 76 -8.06 -3.42 9.28
C TRP A 76 -7.16 -3.73 10.47
N ALA A 77 -7.38 -4.91 11.08
CA ALA A 77 -6.59 -5.39 12.21
C ALA A 77 -5.09 -5.40 11.88
N LEU A 78 -4.72 -5.68 10.64
CA LEU A 78 -3.36 -5.68 10.13
C LEU A 78 -2.54 -4.43 10.51
N TRP A 79 -3.13 -3.23 10.43
CA TRP A 79 -2.40 -2.00 10.80
C TRP A 79 -2.06 -1.94 12.29
N LYS A 80 -2.90 -2.51 13.15
CA LYS A 80 -2.63 -2.61 14.59
C LYS A 80 -1.41 -3.51 14.85
N TRP A 81 -1.28 -4.58 14.08
CA TRP A 81 -0.17 -5.54 14.22
C TRP A 81 1.14 -4.91 13.75
N LEU A 82 1.08 -4.10 12.68
CA LEU A 82 2.24 -3.35 12.19
C LEU A 82 2.73 -2.30 13.21
N ILE A 83 1.82 -1.55 13.82
CA ILE A 83 2.14 -0.55 14.86
C ILE A 83 2.70 -1.22 16.12
N ASN A 84 2.19 -2.40 16.50
CA ASN A 84 2.71 -3.10 17.67
C ASN A 84 4.12 -3.69 17.44
N TYR A 85 4.47 -4.01 16.19
CA TYR A 85 5.79 -4.54 15.85
C TYR A 85 6.87 -3.46 15.77
N PHE A 86 6.54 -2.28 15.24
CA PHE A 86 7.38 -1.08 15.30
C PHE A 86 6.69 -0.08 16.22
N PRO A 87 7.00 -0.04 17.53
CA PRO A 87 6.37 0.90 18.44
C PRO A 87 6.72 2.33 18.02
N VAL A 88 5.81 2.97 17.28
CA VAL A 88 5.91 4.35 16.82
C VAL A 88 4.93 5.17 17.65
N ASP A 89 5.47 6.03 18.51
CA ASP A 89 4.67 6.97 19.26
C ASP A 89 4.53 8.29 18.46
N LEU A 90 3.29 8.67 18.17
CA LEU A 90 2.99 9.92 17.50
C LEU A 90 2.82 11.03 18.55
N VAL A 91 3.92 11.71 18.89
CA VAL A 91 3.87 12.85 19.82
C VAL A 91 3.47 14.11 19.06
N LYS A 92 2.32 14.68 19.42
CA LYS A 92 1.85 15.95 18.87
C LYS A 92 2.68 17.10 19.46
N THR A 93 3.54 17.71 18.64
CA THR A 93 4.39 18.84 19.05
C THR A 93 3.70 20.19 18.91
N THR A 94 2.73 20.32 18.00
CA THR A 94 2.00 21.56 17.74
C THR A 94 0.56 21.27 17.31
N GLU A 95 -0.33 22.23 17.56
CA GLU A 95 -1.67 22.25 16.97
C GLU A 95 -1.55 22.49 15.46
N LEU A 96 -2.08 21.56 14.66
CA LEU A 96 -2.12 21.63 13.19
C LEU A 96 -3.56 21.94 12.77
N PRO A 97 -3.85 23.17 12.29
CA PRO A 97 -5.14 23.52 11.72
C PRO A 97 -5.58 22.55 10.61
N PRO A 98 -6.84 22.07 10.61
CA PRO A 98 -7.34 21.05 9.68
C PRO A 98 -7.71 21.61 8.28
N ASP A 99 -7.60 22.93 8.10
CA ASP A 99 -7.96 23.67 6.88
C ASP A 99 -6.88 23.63 5.79
N ARG A 100 -5.74 22.98 6.06
CA ARG A 100 -4.60 22.95 5.13
C ARG A 100 -3.87 21.61 5.12
N ASN A 101 -3.20 21.34 4.01
CA ASN A 101 -2.43 20.13 3.80
C ASN A 101 -1.03 20.26 4.41
N TYR A 102 -0.53 19.18 5.01
CA TYR A 102 0.81 19.10 5.59
C TYR A 102 1.61 17.98 4.95
N LEU A 103 2.90 18.25 4.73
CA LEU A 103 3.88 17.25 4.32
C LEU A 103 4.60 16.76 5.58
N VAL A 104 4.47 15.47 5.90
CA VAL A 104 5.23 14.83 6.98
C VAL A 104 6.37 14.05 6.35
N CYS A 105 7.60 14.47 6.60
CA CYS A 105 8.80 13.77 6.16
C CYS A 105 9.30 12.84 7.26
N ILE A 106 9.58 11.60 6.91
CA ILE A 106 10.26 10.63 7.79
C ILE A 106 11.67 10.47 7.24
N PHE A 107 12.67 10.80 8.07
CA PHE A 107 14.07 10.56 7.74
C PHE A 107 14.50 9.28 8.48
N PRO A 108 14.65 8.14 7.79
CA PRO A 108 15.11 6.92 8.43
C PRO A 108 16.58 7.10 8.81
N HIS A 109 16.82 7.52 10.05
CA HIS A 109 18.15 7.45 10.64
C HIS A 109 18.43 5.99 10.97
N GLY A 110 18.97 5.26 9.99
CA GLY A 110 19.50 3.93 10.19
C GLY A 110 20.74 4.02 11.08
N GLY A 111 20.55 3.94 12.39
CA GLY A 111 21.63 4.01 13.35
C GLY A 111 21.18 3.50 14.70
N VAL A 112 21.21 2.18 14.88
CA VAL A 112 22.08 1.47 15.82
C VAL A 112 22.07 -0.03 15.49
#